data_AF-A0A1B9EA76-F1
#
_entry.id   AF-A0A1B9EA76-F1
#
_cell.length_a   1.000
_cell.length_b   1.000
_cell.length_c   1.000
_cell.angle_alpha   90.00
_cell.angle_beta   90.00
_cell.angle_gamma   90.00
#
_symmetry.space_group_name_H-M   'P 1'
#
loop_
_entity.id
_entity.type
_entity.pdbx_description
1 polymer ?
#
loop_
_entity_poly.entity_id
_entity_poly.type
_entity_poly.pdbx_seq_one_letter_code
_entity_poly.pdbx_strand_id
1 'polypeptide(L)'
;MKITELILHNFKFFTGTENILKIDSKNVLIWGENGSGKSSIYWAIYTLLQCSYKNKDGIDAYFTDGHEKNLINIHADAGDPSFVQMNLDNGANYKIALGDRSVIDDETIQLSAVSSDFINYQVLASFLNFYHRDNPVLFGMFEEEVFRYLQFATIQPYEFAFYDEAWAELEKELEKDPDTNRYPNRQSTTILNKTNLKNAFNIQLKTLIGNATTTANRILKDNFNYDIEIELEYREYDFEVLKGNSEVVYTRPEIFLKIRKYYGKEDAVKKPHSFLNEAKKTAIGLAIRLGILERRLLDDKLNVLALDDLLISLDMSNREVVLKLLLEEYQERYQLLIFSHDKQFFNIAKHKIENSADKAKWLFWEFYVNEKDPAKPQPKFFDSKSQLAIAYSHLQENDYPAAANYLRKYCEEIIEKYIPEYCYAVITKEKSNKNNTLDSMLTNSAIFLDRINQPIAKALIVHIKQFVEMMLNPLSHTERGIDRHKGEIKAVIAILENLEVILSQINFKKTNILPINTELFLNLIKDANNTFKIQINLREDLFIYDDNGTVKLSKCLTDSIQYSHYETGQEDKTGEFKMHQNKELEASYNDITTFHAINVPLIANWETLFTLSDGTTLVNLMVL
;
A
#
# COMPACT_ATOMS: atom_id res chain seq x y z
N MET A 1 -2.13 7.44 -22.39
CA MET A 1 -0.76 7.98 -22.40
C MET A 1 -0.15 7.78 -21.02
N LYS A 2 1.16 7.55 -20.92
CA LYS A 2 1.89 7.41 -19.65
C LYS A 2 3.22 8.16 -19.67
N ILE A 3 3.66 8.66 -18.52
CA ILE A 3 4.94 9.34 -18.35
C ILE A 3 6.07 8.31 -18.46
N THR A 4 6.99 8.55 -19.39
CA THR A 4 8.22 7.76 -19.56
C THR A 4 9.42 8.41 -18.88
N GLU A 5 9.49 9.74 -18.90
CA GLU A 5 10.62 10.48 -18.34
C GLU A 5 10.18 11.86 -17.83
N LEU A 6 10.73 12.28 -16.70
CA LEU A 6 10.57 13.62 -16.14
C LEU A 6 11.95 14.25 -15.93
N ILE A 7 12.17 15.44 -16.50
CA ILE A 7 13.44 16.17 -16.42
C ILE A 7 13.19 17.48 -15.67
N LEU A 8 13.95 17.69 -14.58
CA LEU A 8 13.86 18.89 -13.76
C LEU A 8 15.18 19.66 -13.83
N HIS A 9 15.16 20.96 -13.98
CA HIS A 9 16.39 21.77 -13.94
C HIS A 9 16.12 23.01 -13.12
N ASN A 10 16.89 23.20 -12.05
CA ASN A 10 16.73 24.30 -11.09
C ASN A 10 15.27 24.52 -10.65
N PHE A 11 14.57 23.43 -10.33
CA PHE A 11 13.16 23.45 -9.95
C PHE A 11 12.97 22.95 -8.52
N LYS A 12 12.45 23.82 -7.65
CA LYS A 12 12.29 23.62 -6.21
C LYS A 12 13.58 23.08 -5.58
N PHE A 13 13.61 21.80 -5.21
CA PHE A 13 14.77 21.20 -4.56
C PHE A 13 15.83 20.67 -5.56
N PHE A 14 15.47 20.42 -6.81
CA PHE A 14 16.39 19.89 -7.83
C PHE A 14 17.27 21.01 -8.40
N THR A 15 18.58 20.75 -8.57
CA THR A 15 19.58 21.73 -9.06
C THR A 15 19.78 21.63 -10.57
N GLY A 16 20.93 21.98 -11.15
CA GLY A 16 21.20 21.87 -12.60
C GLY A 16 21.85 20.56 -13.07
N THR A 17 22.15 19.62 -12.17
CA THR A 17 22.91 18.38 -12.48
C THR A 17 22.14 17.12 -12.08
N GLU A 18 22.07 16.12 -12.97
CA GLU A 18 21.56 14.74 -12.72
C GLU A 18 20.08 14.62 -12.30
N ASN A 19 19.16 15.26 -13.03
CA ASN A 19 17.73 15.29 -12.67
C ASN A 19 16.80 14.66 -13.70
N ILE A 20 17.24 13.58 -14.33
CA ILE A 20 16.42 12.81 -15.28
C ILE A 20 15.83 11.61 -14.53
N LEU A 21 14.51 11.63 -14.35
CA LEU A 21 13.74 10.60 -13.67
C LEU A 21 13.09 9.69 -14.73
N LYS A 22 13.65 8.49 -14.91
CA LYS A 22 13.15 7.49 -15.88
C LYS A 22 12.02 6.67 -15.27
N ILE A 23 10.78 6.97 -15.66
CA ILE A 23 9.56 6.34 -15.13
C ILE A 23 9.15 5.12 -16.00
N ASP A 24 9.54 5.08 -17.27
CA ASP A 24 9.32 3.96 -18.20
C ASP A 24 7.85 3.49 -18.26
N SER A 25 6.88 4.42 -18.18
CA SER A 25 5.44 4.13 -18.18
C SER A 25 4.96 3.25 -17.02
N LYS A 26 5.76 3.14 -15.95
CA LYS A 26 5.46 2.38 -14.75
C LYS A 26 4.84 3.25 -13.67
N ASN A 27 4.21 2.57 -12.71
CA ASN A 27 3.85 3.15 -11.43
C ASN A 27 5.12 3.31 -10.58
N VAL A 28 5.12 4.28 -9.67
CA VAL A 28 6.29 4.54 -8.82
C VAL A 28 5.87 4.63 -7.36
N LEU A 29 6.50 3.83 -6.51
CA LEU A 29 6.43 3.96 -5.07
C LEU A 29 7.73 4.61 -4.58
N ILE A 30 7.61 5.76 -3.91
CA ILE A 30 8.71 6.63 -3.53
C ILE A 30 8.72 6.77 -2.02
N TRP A 31 9.84 6.39 -1.40
CA TRP A 31 10.14 6.78 -0.03
C TRP A 31 11.19 7.87 -0.01
N GLY A 32 11.10 8.79 0.96
CA GLY A 32 12.19 9.72 1.20
C GLY A 32 12.05 10.51 2.48
N GLU A 33 13.19 10.82 3.08
CA GLU A 33 13.28 11.64 4.29
C GLU A 33 12.55 12.99 4.11
N ASN A 34 12.09 13.57 5.22
CA ASN A 34 11.49 14.90 5.16
C ASN A 34 12.52 15.91 4.67
N GLY A 35 12.16 16.68 3.64
CA GLY A 35 13.08 17.59 2.97
C GLY A 35 13.94 16.97 1.85
N SER A 36 13.84 15.67 1.57
CA SER A 36 14.62 15.01 0.50
C SER A 36 14.27 15.41 -0.94
N GLY A 37 13.24 16.26 -1.13
CA GLY A 37 12.81 16.75 -2.44
C GLY A 37 11.79 15.89 -3.18
N LYS A 38 11.33 14.76 -2.60
CA LYS A 38 10.33 13.85 -3.22
C LYS A 38 9.07 14.57 -3.74
N SER A 39 8.53 15.50 -2.96
CA SER A 39 7.34 16.28 -3.34
C SER A 39 7.62 17.25 -4.51
N SER A 40 8.87 17.54 -4.87
CA SER A 40 9.16 18.34 -6.07
C SER A 40 8.75 17.61 -7.35
N ILE A 41 8.72 16.27 -7.36
CA ILE A 41 8.20 15.48 -8.49
C ILE A 41 6.69 15.68 -8.63
N TYR A 42 5.97 15.56 -7.51
CA TYR A 42 4.54 15.88 -7.44
C TYR A 42 4.28 17.30 -7.99
N TRP A 43 5.03 18.28 -7.50
CA TRP A 43 4.88 19.67 -7.93
C TRP A 43 5.27 19.90 -9.39
N ALA A 44 6.26 19.18 -9.91
CA ALA A 44 6.67 19.33 -11.29
C ALA A 44 5.56 18.92 -12.27
N ILE A 45 5.00 17.72 -12.08
CA ILE A 45 3.93 17.20 -12.94
C ILE A 45 2.67 18.04 -12.73
N TYR A 46 2.32 18.36 -11.47
CA TYR A 46 1.19 19.23 -11.16
C TYR A 46 1.31 20.59 -11.86
N THR A 47 2.43 21.30 -11.67
CA THR A 47 2.64 22.64 -12.25
C THR A 47 2.60 22.58 -13.77
N LEU A 48 3.20 21.59 -14.43
CA LEU A 48 3.14 21.44 -15.89
C LEU A 48 1.71 21.29 -16.39
N LEU A 49 0.91 20.43 -15.77
CA LEU A 49 -0.50 20.26 -16.10
C LEU A 49 -1.29 21.55 -15.85
N GLN A 50 -1.06 22.23 -14.71
CA GLN A 50 -1.73 23.50 -14.37
C GLN A 50 -1.39 24.64 -15.34
N CYS A 51 -0.16 24.69 -15.85
CA CYS A 51 0.29 25.75 -16.73
C CYS A 51 -0.49 25.79 -18.05
N SER A 52 -1.14 24.68 -18.45
CA SER A 52 -2.00 24.66 -19.64
C SER A 52 -3.25 25.55 -19.56
N TYR A 53 -3.66 25.94 -18.35
CA TYR A 53 -4.78 26.85 -18.09
C TYR A 53 -4.32 28.27 -17.72
N LYS A 54 -3.01 28.54 -17.71
CA LYS A 54 -2.48 29.84 -17.31
C LYS A 54 -2.23 30.74 -18.51
N ASN A 55 -2.28 32.05 -18.26
CA ASN A 55 -1.74 33.01 -19.19
C ASN A 55 -0.20 33.04 -19.15
N LYS A 56 0.39 33.77 -20.09
CA LYS A 56 1.84 33.90 -20.28
C LYS A 56 2.57 34.33 -19.00
N ASP A 57 2.07 35.39 -18.36
CA ASP A 57 2.67 35.93 -17.13
C ASP A 57 2.59 34.94 -15.97
N GLY A 58 1.55 34.10 -15.94
CA GLY A 58 1.36 33.06 -14.93
C GLY A 58 2.41 31.94 -14.98
N ILE A 59 2.87 31.55 -16.17
CA ILE A 59 3.97 30.59 -16.32
C ILE A 59 5.30 31.27 -15.96
N ASP A 60 5.56 32.46 -16.53
CA ASP A 60 6.81 33.18 -16.32
C ASP A 60 7.01 33.57 -14.85
N ALA A 61 5.94 33.79 -14.08
CA ALA A 61 5.96 34.00 -12.64
C ALA A 61 6.62 32.86 -11.85
N TYR A 62 6.55 31.61 -12.34
CA TYR A 62 7.20 30.46 -11.70
C TYR A 62 8.71 30.39 -11.99
N PHE A 63 9.16 30.99 -13.09
CA PHE A 63 10.54 30.88 -13.59
C PHE A 63 11.25 32.25 -13.68
N THR A 64 10.68 33.29 -13.09
CA THR A 64 11.31 34.60 -12.90
C THR A 64 11.93 34.68 -11.51
N ASP A 65 13.26 34.87 -11.44
CA ASP A 65 13.97 35.07 -10.18
C ASP A 65 13.45 36.29 -9.41
N GLY A 66 13.36 36.18 -8.09
CA GLY A 66 12.81 37.21 -7.21
C GLY A 66 11.29 37.41 -7.25
N HIS A 67 10.56 36.73 -8.15
CA HIS A 67 9.09 36.78 -8.16
C HIS A 67 8.50 36.01 -6.95
N GLU A 68 7.44 36.51 -6.31
CA GLU A 68 6.89 35.90 -5.08
C GLU A 68 6.42 34.44 -5.26
N LYS A 69 6.04 34.09 -6.50
CA LYS A 69 5.54 32.75 -6.88
C LYS A 69 6.62 31.84 -7.43
N ASN A 70 7.88 32.28 -7.52
CA ASN A 70 8.89 31.51 -8.23
C ASN A 70 9.10 30.13 -7.60
N LEU A 71 9.38 29.15 -8.46
CA LEU A 71 9.68 27.76 -8.11
C LEU A 71 11.13 27.41 -8.46
N ILE A 72 11.98 28.42 -8.64
CA ILE A 72 13.39 28.23 -8.98
C ILE A 72 14.12 27.71 -7.74
N ASN A 73 15.08 26.81 -7.94
CA ASN A 73 15.96 26.40 -6.86
C ASN A 73 16.75 27.61 -6.34
N ILE A 74 16.72 27.83 -5.02
CA ILE A 74 17.39 28.99 -4.38
C ILE A 74 18.92 29.00 -4.53
N HIS A 75 19.51 27.88 -4.95
CA HIS A 75 20.94 27.73 -5.22
C HIS A 75 21.28 27.75 -6.71
N ALA A 76 20.30 28.01 -7.58
CA ALA A 76 20.53 28.18 -9.01
C ALA A 76 21.46 29.37 -9.25
N ASP A 77 22.44 29.19 -10.13
CA ASP A 77 23.33 30.28 -10.52
C ASP A 77 22.56 31.29 -11.38
N ALA A 78 22.88 32.58 -11.23
CA ALA A 78 22.21 33.63 -11.98
C ALA A 78 22.36 33.40 -13.51
N GLY A 79 21.23 33.29 -14.20
CA GLY A 79 21.17 33.04 -15.64
C GLY A 79 21.22 31.56 -16.06
N ASP A 80 21.37 30.62 -15.11
CA ASP A 80 21.18 29.19 -15.39
C ASP A 80 19.68 28.94 -15.67
N PRO A 81 19.31 28.21 -16.75
CA PRO A 81 17.91 27.89 -17.01
C PRO A 81 17.20 27.25 -15.81
N SER A 82 15.89 27.42 -15.75
CA SER A 82 15.01 26.65 -14.86
C SER A 82 13.83 26.14 -15.68
N PHE A 83 13.54 24.83 -15.60
CA PHE A 83 12.47 24.22 -16.36
C PHE A 83 11.99 22.89 -15.77
N VAL A 84 10.80 22.50 -16.20
CA VAL A 84 10.24 21.14 -16.05
C VAL A 84 9.90 20.62 -17.44
N GLN A 85 10.30 19.39 -17.74
CA GLN A 85 9.98 18.73 -18.99
C GLN A 85 9.47 17.29 -18.74
N MET A 86 8.39 16.91 -19.41
CA MET A 86 7.73 15.61 -19.28
C MET A 86 7.62 14.94 -20.66
N ASN A 87 8.12 13.71 -20.74
CA ASN A 87 8.06 12.87 -21.93
C ASN A 87 7.01 11.77 -21.73
N LEU A 88 6.24 11.49 -22.77
CA LEU A 88 5.18 10.47 -22.76
C LEU A 88 5.51 9.29 -23.69
N ASP A 89 4.84 8.17 -23.48
CA ASP A 89 4.98 6.92 -24.24
C ASP A 89 4.56 7.00 -25.70
N ASN A 90 3.68 7.95 -26.03
CA ASN A 90 3.30 8.24 -27.41
C ASN A 90 4.31 9.13 -28.16
N GLY A 91 5.43 9.49 -27.54
CA GLY A 91 6.46 10.36 -28.10
C GLY A 91 6.21 11.86 -27.89
N ALA A 92 5.10 12.25 -27.26
CA ALA A 92 4.85 13.65 -26.93
C ALA A 92 5.83 14.16 -25.86
N ASN A 93 6.18 15.44 -25.97
CA ASN A 93 7.11 16.13 -25.08
C ASN A 93 6.53 17.48 -24.71
N TYR A 94 6.45 17.75 -23.41
CA TYR A 94 5.90 18.99 -22.87
C TYR A 94 6.91 19.64 -21.96
N LYS A 95 7.08 20.95 -22.09
CA LYS A 95 8.04 21.73 -21.33
C LYS A 95 7.45 23.04 -20.85
N ILE A 96 7.81 23.42 -19.62
CA ILE A 96 7.56 24.75 -19.07
C ILE A 96 8.88 25.35 -18.58
N ALA A 97 9.14 26.59 -18.96
CA ALA A 97 10.32 27.37 -18.61
C ALA A 97 10.02 28.86 -18.79
N LEU A 98 10.93 29.73 -18.35
CA LEU A 98 10.82 31.16 -18.64
C LEU A 98 10.78 31.39 -20.16
N GLY A 99 9.67 31.96 -20.66
CA GLY A 99 9.44 32.18 -22.08
C GLY A 99 9.00 30.94 -22.89
N ASP A 100 9.03 29.73 -22.31
CA ASP A 100 8.47 28.52 -22.92
C ASP A 100 7.03 28.32 -22.45
N ARG A 101 6.12 28.57 -23.37
CA ARG A 101 4.67 28.67 -23.16
C ARG A 101 3.91 27.66 -24.03
N SER A 102 4.61 26.64 -24.52
CA SER A 102 4.11 25.66 -25.49
C SER A 102 2.90 24.87 -24.99
N VAL A 103 2.73 24.76 -23.67
CA VAL A 103 1.62 24.04 -23.04
C VAL A 103 0.33 24.86 -22.90
N ILE A 104 0.37 26.19 -23.09
CA ILE A 104 -0.82 27.05 -22.98
C ILE A 104 -1.82 26.65 -24.05
N ASP A 105 -3.08 26.45 -23.64
CA ASP A 105 -4.19 26.05 -24.51
C ASP A 105 -3.98 24.74 -25.27
N ASP A 106 -3.01 23.91 -24.85
CA ASP A 106 -2.87 22.54 -25.38
C ASP A 106 -4.01 21.67 -24.83
N GLU A 107 -5.00 21.41 -25.68
CA GLU A 107 -6.21 20.63 -25.34
C GLU A 107 -5.85 19.24 -24.77
N THR A 108 -4.79 18.60 -25.25
CA THR A 108 -4.39 17.28 -24.76
C THR A 108 -3.85 17.35 -23.34
N ILE A 109 -3.05 18.37 -23.00
CA ILE A 109 -2.59 18.60 -21.63
C ILE A 109 -3.72 19.07 -20.72
N GLN A 110 -4.62 19.94 -21.19
CA GLN A 110 -5.78 20.38 -20.42
C GLN A 110 -6.68 19.19 -20.04
N LEU A 111 -6.99 18.32 -21.00
CA LEU A 111 -7.75 17.09 -20.74
C LEU A 111 -6.97 16.08 -19.87
N SER A 112 -5.64 16.03 -19.99
CA SER A 112 -4.80 15.21 -19.10
C SER A 112 -4.81 15.73 -17.66
N ALA A 113 -4.83 17.05 -17.46
CA ALA A 113 -4.96 17.69 -16.16
C ALA A 113 -6.33 17.41 -15.53
N VAL A 114 -7.39 17.41 -16.34
CA VAL A 114 -8.75 17.01 -15.94
C VAL A 114 -8.78 15.57 -15.48
N SER A 115 -8.14 14.66 -16.22
CA SER A 115 -8.16 13.22 -15.92
C SER A 115 -7.17 12.79 -14.84
N SER A 116 -6.21 13.64 -14.47
CA SER A 116 -5.23 13.37 -13.41
C SER A 116 -5.65 13.97 -12.06
N ASP A 117 -5.20 13.37 -10.97
CA ASP A 117 -5.46 13.89 -9.62
C ASP A 117 -4.24 13.82 -8.70
N PHE A 118 -4.17 14.80 -7.82
CA PHE A 118 -3.04 15.12 -6.98
C PHE A 118 -3.56 15.31 -5.57
N ILE A 119 -3.36 14.30 -4.73
CA ILE A 119 -3.97 14.22 -3.40
C ILE A 119 -2.88 14.23 -2.35
N ASN A 120 -2.96 15.19 -1.43
CA ASN A 120 -2.14 15.24 -0.23
C ASN A 120 -3.02 15.17 1.02
N TYR A 121 -2.39 15.07 2.20
CA TYR A 121 -3.14 14.98 3.46
C TYR A 121 -3.99 16.22 3.77
N GLN A 122 -3.58 17.42 3.31
CA GLN A 122 -4.30 18.67 3.58
C GLN A 122 -5.65 18.68 2.86
N VAL A 123 -5.68 18.19 1.62
CA VAL A 123 -6.92 18.05 0.84
C VAL A 123 -7.88 17.07 1.52
N LEU A 124 -7.41 15.95 2.07
CA LEU A 124 -8.32 15.05 2.80
C LEU A 124 -8.81 15.66 4.12
N ALA A 125 -7.94 16.36 4.85
CA ALA A 125 -8.32 17.01 6.09
C ALA A 125 -9.40 18.10 5.87
N SER A 126 -9.37 18.79 4.73
CA SER A 126 -10.32 19.87 4.43
C SER A 126 -11.77 19.39 4.31
N PHE A 127 -12.01 18.12 3.93
CA PHE A 127 -13.37 17.57 3.81
C PHE A 127 -14.15 17.60 5.13
N LEU A 128 -13.48 17.65 6.28
CA LEU A 128 -14.13 17.47 7.59
C LEU A 128 -13.56 18.36 8.70
N ASN A 129 -12.68 19.32 8.37
CA ASN A 129 -12.13 20.27 9.32
C ASN A 129 -13.09 21.46 9.58
N PHE A 130 -14.17 21.19 10.31
CA PHE A 130 -15.17 22.20 10.69
C PHE A 130 -15.30 22.31 12.20
N TYR A 131 -15.57 23.51 12.71
CA TYR A 131 -15.91 23.69 14.12
C TYR A 131 -17.29 23.09 14.43
N HIS A 132 -17.48 22.62 15.66
CA HIS A 132 -18.73 21.98 16.08
C HIS A 132 -20.00 22.80 15.82
N ARG A 133 -19.89 24.13 15.97
CA ARG A 133 -21.00 25.07 15.74
C ARG A 133 -21.41 25.14 14.26
N ASP A 134 -20.48 24.89 13.35
CA ASP A 134 -20.67 25.06 11.92
C ASP A 134 -21.32 23.81 11.30
N ASN A 135 -21.88 23.94 10.11
CA ASN A 135 -22.29 22.80 9.30
C ASN A 135 -21.16 22.45 8.34
N PRO A 136 -20.94 21.15 8.03
CA PRO A 136 -19.91 20.76 7.06
C PRO A 136 -20.40 21.09 5.64
N VAL A 137 -20.08 22.29 5.17
CA VAL A 137 -20.40 22.78 3.83
C VAL A 137 -19.17 22.61 2.95
N LEU A 138 -19.27 21.76 1.93
CA LEU A 138 -18.15 21.37 1.07
C LEU A 138 -18.00 22.24 -0.18
N PHE A 139 -18.93 23.15 -0.46
CA PHE A 139 -18.93 23.90 -1.72
C PHE A 139 -17.62 24.66 -1.98
N GLY A 140 -17.06 25.34 -0.97
CA GLY A 140 -15.79 26.05 -1.12
C GLY A 140 -14.62 25.13 -1.50
N MET A 141 -14.59 23.89 -1.00
CA MET A 141 -13.60 22.91 -1.43
C MET A 141 -13.80 22.48 -2.89
N PHE A 142 -15.05 22.32 -3.34
CA PHE A 142 -15.32 22.03 -4.75
C PHE A 142 -14.86 23.19 -5.66
N GLU A 143 -15.12 24.42 -5.26
CA GLU A 143 -14.67 25.63 -5.95
C GLU A 143 -13.15 25.70 -6.05
N GLU A 144 -12.43 25.48 -4.95
CA GLU A 144 -10.98 25.60 -4.90
C GLU A 144 -10.25 24.43 -5.57
N GLU A 145 -10.71 23.19 -5.35
CA GLU A 145 -9.95 21.96 -5.61
C GLU A 145 -10.55 21.05 -6.70
N VAL A 146 -11.76 21.32 -7.19
CA VAL A 146 -12.48 20.43 -8.11
C VAL A 146 -12.91 21.10 -9.41
N PHE A 147 -13.53 22.28 -9.36
CA PHE A 147 -14.25 22.87 -10.50
C PHE A 147 -13.37 23.13 -11.73
N ARG A 148 -12.14 23.59 -11.53
CA ARG A 148 -11.19 23.83 -12.63
C ARG A 148 -10.77 22.58 -13.40
N TYR A 149 -11.07 21.40 -12.85
CA TYR A 149 -10.77 20.11 -13.49
C TYR A 149 -12.03 19.35 -13.86
N LEU A 150 -13.19 19.99 -13.75
CA LEU A 150 -14.46 19.37 -13.98
C LEU A 150 -15.06 19.95 -15.25
N GLN A 151 -15.25 19.08 -16.25
CA GLN A 151 -15.86 19.48 -17.52
C GLN A 151 -17.30 19.94 -17.30
N PHE A 152 -17.65 21.06 -17.91
CA PHE A 152 -18.98 21.62 -17.91
C PHE A 152 -19.59 21.45 -19.30
N ALA A 153 -20.79 20.88 -19.38
CA ALA A 153 -21.51 20.83 -20.65
C ALA A 153 -21.98 22.23 -21.00
N THR A 154 -21.30 22.81 -21.99
CA THR A 154 -21.49 24.17 -22.48
C THR A 154 -22.94 24.47 -22.84
N ILE A 155 -23.38 25.70 -22.52
CA ILE A 155 -24.72 26.19 -22.87
C ILE A 155 -24.64 27.54 -23.57
N GLN A 156 -25.28 27.64 -24.73
CA GLN A 156 -25.29 28.87 -25.52
C GLN A 156 -25.91 30.05 -24.74
N PRO A 157 -25.40 31.28 -24.90
CA PRO A 157 -24.33 31.69 -25.83
C PRO A 157 -22.91 31.54 -25.25
N TYR A 158 -22.76 30.94 -24.08
CA TYR A 158 -21.47 30.75 -23.45
C TYR A 158 -20.75 29.55 -24.06
N GLU A 159 -19.42 29.62 -24.11
CA GLU A 159 -18.54 28.55 -24.61
C GLU A 159 -17.65 27.97 -23.50
N PHE A 160 -18.13 28.01 -22.25
CA PHE A 160 -17.40 27.49 -21.09
C PHE A 160 -17.23 25.98 -21.20
N ALA A 161 -15.99 25.52 -21.09
CA ALA A 161 -15.61 24.12 -21.11
C ALA A 161 -15.53 23.51 -19.70
N PHE A 162 -15.36 24.34 -18.67
CA PHE A 162 -15.16 23.91 -17.28
C PHE A 162 -16.09 24.59 -16.28
N TYR A 163 -16.25 23.95 -15.12
CA TYR A 163 -17.16 24.43 -14.06
C TYR A 163 -16.69 25.74 -13.42
N ASP A 164 -15.40 25.99 -13.34
CA ASP A 164 -14.85 27.22 -12.77
C ASP A 164 -15.15 28.44 -13.64
N GLU A 165 -15.11 28.30 -14.97
CA GLU A 165 -15.51 29.36 -15.91
C GLU A 165 -17.01 29.68 -15.77
N ALA A 166 -17.85 28.63 -15.76
CA ALA A 166 -19.29 28.78 -15.56
C ALA A 166 -19.61 29.41 -14.20
N TRP A 167 -18.90 28.98 -13.14
CA TRP A 167 -19.07 29.50 -11.80
C TRP A 167 -18.62 30.96 -11.69
N ALA A 168 -17.47 31.33 -12.27
CA ALA A 168 -16.98 32.70 -12.29
C ALA A 168 -17.96 33.66 -12.98
N GLU A 169 -18.62 33.23 -14.07
CA GLU A 169 -19.68 34.00 -14.72
C GLU A 169 -20.96 34.11 -13.87
N LEU A 170 -21.32 33.05 -13.14
CA LEU A 170 -22.44 33.08 -12.21
C LEU A 170 -22.16 33.99 -11.01
N GLU A 171 -20.91 34.04 -10.54
CA GLU A 171 -20.50 34.89 -9.42
C GLU A 171 -20.54 36.39 -9.75
N LYS A 172 -20.33 36.77 -11.02
CA LYS A 172 -20.45 38.18 -11.45
C LYS A 172 -21.83 38.75 -11.11
N GLU A 173 -21.84 39.80 -10.30
CA GLU A 173 -23.08 40.51 -9.97
C GLU A 173 -23.65 41.18 -11.23
N LEU A 174 -24.97 41.17 -11.34
CA LEU A 174 -25.68 41.96 -12.34
C LEU A 174 -25.38 43.45 -12.14
N GLU A 175 -25.18 44.16 -13.24
CA GLU A 175 -24.97 45.60 -13.21
C GLU A 175 -26.29 46.35 -13.42
N LYS A 176 -26.38 47.54 -12.81
CA LYS A 176 -27.49 48.45 -13.05
C LYS A 176 -27.25 49.25 -14.32
N ASP A 177 -28.32 49.51 -15.05
CA ASP A 177 -28.33 50.48 -16.13
C ASP A 177 -27.99 51.88 -15.58
N PRO A 178 -26.98 52.59 -16.11
CA PRO A 178 -26.52 53.87 -15.56
C PRO A 178 -27.58 54.98 -15.58
N ASP A 179 -28.48 54.96 -16.55
CA ASP A 179 -29.48 56.01 -16.77
C ASP A 179 -30.73 55.81 -15.91
N THR A 180 -31.16 54.56 -15.77
CA THR A 180 -32.38 54.20 -15.04
C THR A 180 -32.13 53.75 -13.61
N ASN A 181 -30.87 53.46 -13.25
CA ASN A 181 -30.45 52.90 -11.96
C ASN A 181 -31.24 51.62 -11.58
N ARG A 182 -31.58 50.81 -12.59
CA ARG A 182 -32.35 49.57 -12.47
C ARG A 182 -31.57 48.40 -13.07
N TYR A 183 -31.81 47.22 -12.54
CA TYR A 183 -31.31 45.97 -13.11
C TYR A 183 -32.05 45.62 -14.42
N PRO A 184 -31.43 44.79 -15.28
CA PRO A 184 -32.08 44.29 -16.47
C PRO A 184 -33.42 43.60 -16.15
N ASN A 185 -34.41 43.81 -17.02
CA ASN A 185 -35.72 43.18 -16.85
C ASN A 185 -35.61 41.65 -16.88
N ARG A 186 -36.52 40.95 -16.21
CA ARG A 186 -36.63 39.48 -16.18
C ARG A 186 -36.71 38.84 -17.57
N GLN A 187 -37.21 39.58 -18.56
CA GLN A 187 -37.30 39.14 -19.96
C GLN A 187 -36.10 39.55 -20.82
N SER A 188 -35.12 40.27 -20.26
CA SER A 188 -33.94 40.67 -21.02
C SER A 188 -33.06 39.46 -21.33
N THR A 189 -32.37 39.51 -22.47
CA THR A 189 -31.45 38.46 -22.91
C THR A 189 -30.39 38.17 -21.86
N THR A 190 -29.88 39.19 -21.15
CA THR A 190 -28.91 39.04 -20.05
C THR A 190 -29.45 38.16 -18.92
N ILE A 191 -30.67 38.42 -18.44
CA ILE A 191 -31.28 37.62 -17.36
C ILE A 191 -31.62 36.22 -17.85
N LEU A 192 -32.14 36.08 -19.07
CA LEU A 192 -32.45 34.77 -19.65
C LEU A 192 -31.18 33.91 -19.79
N ASN A 193 -30.08 34.47 -20.32
CA ASN A 193 -28.81 33.77 -20.47
C ASN A 193 -28.23 33.36 -19.10
N LYS A 194 -28.17 34.28 -18.12
CA LYS A 194 -27.69 33.96 -16.76
C LYS A 194 -28.59 32.92 -16.07
N THR A 195 -29.90 32.97 -16.30
CA THR A 195 -30.86 31.97 -15.78
C THR A 195 -30.64 30.60 -16.40
N ASN A 196 -30.41 30.53 -17.72
CA ASN A 196 -30.09 29.29 -18.41
C ASN A 196 -28.77 28.70 -17.90
N LEU A 197 -27.74 29.54 -17.72
CA LEU A 197 -26.45 29.13 -17.16
C LEU A 197 -26.61 28.58 -15.74
N LYS A 198 -27.34 29.30 -14.87
CA LYS A 198 -27.68 28.84 -13.51
C LYS A 198 -28.34 27.46 -13.54
N ASN A 199 -29.40 27.30 -14.34
CA ASN A 199 -30.15 26.05 -14.39
C ASN A 199 -29.28 24.89 -14.87
N ALA A 200 -28.46 25.11 -15.90
CA ALA A 200 -27.51 24.14 -16.40
C ALA A 200 -26.47 23.76 -15.34
N PHE A 201 -25.88 24.76 -14.67
CA PHE A 201 -24.94 24.57 -13.56
C PHE A 201 -25.54 23.71 -12.45
N ASN A 202 -26.71 24.08 -11.95
CA ASN A 202 -27.38 23.36 -10.86
C ASN A 202 -27.71 21.91 -11.25
N ILE A 203 -28.26 21.68 -12.44
CA ILE A 203 -28.64 20.33 -12.92
C ILE A 203 -27.40 19.44 -13.07
N GLN A 204 -26.35 19.95 -13.71
CA GLN A 204 -25.14 19.17 -13.95
C GLN A 204 -24.40 18.89 -12.63
N LEU A 205 -24.28 19.88 -11.73
CA LEU A 205 -23.60 19.70 -10.45
C LEU A 205 -24.35 18.70 -9.56
N LYS A 206 -25.69 18.80 -9.50
CA LYS A 206 -26.54 17.87 -8.76
C LYS A 206 -26.37 16.43 -9.25
N THR A 207 -26.31 16.26 -10.58
CA THR A 207 -26.10 14.95 -11.20
C THR A 207 -24.73 14.39 -10.83
N LEU A 208 -23.69 15.22 -10.89
CA LEU A 208 -22.34 14.82 -10.51
C LEU A 208 -22.24 14.43 -9.03
N ILE A 209 -22.81 15.24 -8.14
CA ILE A 209 -22.81 15.00 -6.70
C ILE A 209 -23.56 13.70 -6.36
N GLY A 210 -24.72 13.45 -6.98
CA GLY A 210 -25.47 12.21 -6.77
C GLY A 210 -24.68 10.97 -7.20
N ASN A 211 -23.98 11.06 -8.33
CA ASN A 211 -23.10 10.00 -8.82
C ASN A 211 -21.91 9.77 -7.89
N ALA A 212 -21.21 10.84 -7.48
CA ALA A 212 -20.07 10.76 -6.56
C ALA A 212 -20.50 10.18 -5.20
N THR A 213 -21.67 10.57 -4.69
CA THR A 213 -22.27 10.03 -3.46
C THR A 213 -22.52 8.52 -3.57
N THR A 214 -23.04 8.06 -4.72
CA THR A 214 -23.28 6.64 -4.98
C THR A 214 -21.99 5.84 -4.95
N THR A 215 -20.95 6.30 -5.66
CA THR A 215 -19.64 5.65 -5.65
C THR A 215 -18.99 5.70 -4.27
N ALA A 216 -19.08 6.82 -3.55
CA ALA A 216 -18.52 6.96 -2.21
C ALA A 216 -19.16 5.95 -1.24
N ASN A 217 -20.48 5.79 -1.27
CA ASN A 217 -21.18 4.79 -0.46
C ASN A 217 -20.78 3.35 -0.81
N ARG A 218 -20.56 3.05 -2.11
CA ARG A 218 -20.00 1.75 -2.55
C ARG A 218 -18.64 1.51 -1.91
N ILE A 219 -17.71 2.47 -2.03
CA ILE A 219 -16.35 2.35 -1.49
C ILE A 219 -16.37 2.17 0.04
N LEU A 220 -17.19 2.96 0.74
CA LEU A 220 -17.32 2.86 2.20
C LEU A 220 -17.82 1.49 2.66
N LYS A 221 -18.79 0.92 1.93
CA LYS A 221 -19.38 -0.37 2.26
C LYS A 221 -18.50 -1.55 1.85
N ASP A 222 -18.09 -1.58 0.58
CA ASP A 222 -17.50 -2.78 -0.03
C ASP A 222 -15.98 -2.87 0.26
N ASN A 223 -15.28 -1.73 0.36
CA ASN A 223 -13.84 -1.70 0.60
C ASN A 223 -13.50 -1.42 2.06
N PHE A 224 -14.09 -0.38 2.67
CA PHE A 224 -13.83 -0.01 4.07
C PHE A 224 -14.64 -0.82 5.09
N ASN A 225 -15.67 -1.55 4.66
CA ASN A 225 -16.57 -2.30 5.54
C ASN A 225 -17.19 -1.44 6.65
N TYR A 226 -17.55 -0.20 6.32
CA TYR A 226 -18.23 0.72 7.23
C TYR A 226 -19.74 0.70 6.98
N ASP A 227 -20.52 0.43 8.03
CA ASP A 227 -21.98 0.58 8.03
C ASP A 227 -22.36 2.06 8.19
N ILE A 228 -22.03 2.83 7.16
CA ILE A 228 -22.26 4.28 7.06
C ILE A 228 -22.81 4.57 5.67
N GLU A 229 -23.92 5.30 5.61
CA GLU A 229 -24.46 5.83 4.37
C GLU A 229 -24.44 7.36 4.43
N ILE A 230 -23.76 7.96 3.46
CA ILE A 230 -23.62 9.41 3.34
C ILE A 230 -24.56 9.96 2.26
N GLU A 231 -24.94 11.22 2.40
CA GLU A 231 -25.56 12.03 1.34
C GLU A 231 -24.84 13.37 1.25
N LEU A 232 -24.53 13.78 0.02
CA LEU A 232 -24.13 15.14 -0.29
C LEU A 232 -25.36 15.93 -0.75
N GLU A 233 -26.03 16.61 0.18
CA GLU A 233 -27.21 17.42 -0.13
C GLU A 233 -26.76 18.72 -0.79
N TYR A 234 -27.06 18.85 -2.08
CA TYR A 234 -26.81 20.06 -2.85
C TYR A 234 -27.98 21.04 -2.73
N ARG A 235 -27.70 22.23 -2.20
CA ARG A 235 -28.58 23.40 -2.28
C ARG A 235 -28.11 24.28 -3.42
N GLU A 236 -29.04 24.54 -4.33
CA GLU A 236 -28.79 25.13 -5.62
C GLU A 236 -28.40 26.61 -5.51
N TYR A 237 -27.55 27.08 -6.43
CA TYR A 237 -27.30 28.50 -6.60
C TYR A 237 -28.55 29.17 -7.16
N ASP A 238 -28.89 30.36 -6.66
CA ASP A 238 -29.98 31.13 -7.23
C ASP A 238 -29.70 32.63 -7.25
N PHE A 239 -30.38 33.32 -8.16
CA PHE A 239 -30.49 34.77 -8.14
C PHE A 239 -31.90 35.18 -8.55
N GLU A 240 -32.48 36.14 -7.83
CA GLU A 240 -33.80 36.70 -8.13
C GLU A 240 -33.73 38.22 -8.25
N VAL A 241 -34.15 38.75 -9.40
CA VAL A 241 -34.39 40.19 -9.59
C VAL A 241 -35.75 40.55 -8.99
N LEU A 242 -35.77 41.37 -7.95
CA LEU A 242 -36.99 41.75 -7.23
C LEU A 242 -37.91 42.67 -8.04
N LYS A 243 -39.15 42.80 -7.58
CA LYS A 243 -40.21 43.58 -8.24
C LYS A 243 -39.76 45.04 -8.41
N GLY A 244 -39.81 45.54 -9.64
CA GLY A 244 -39.36 46.91 -9.98
C GLY A 244 -37.89 46.99 -10.43
N ASN A 245 -37.18 45.86 -10.49
CA ASN A 245 -35.78 45.74 -10.92
C ASN A 245 -34.83 46.64 -10.12
N SER A 246 -35.15 46.92 -8.86
CA SER A 246 -34.35 47.81 -8.00
C SER A 246 -33.26 47.07 -7.22
N GLU A 247 -33.43 45.76 -7.03
CA GLU A 247 -32.64 44.91 -6.15
C GLU A 247 -32.56 43.49 -6.72
N VAL A 248 -31.45 42.80 -6.43
CA VAL A 248 -31.22 41.38 -6.76
C VAL A 248 -30.81 40.67 -5.48
N VAL A 249 -31.43 39.52 -5.23
CA VAL A 249 -31.08 38.62 -4.12
C VAL A 249 -30.30 37.45 -4.69
N TYR A 250 -29.10 37.20 -4.16
CA TYR A 250 -28.28 36.04 -4.52
C TYR A 250 -28.31 35.02 -3.39
N THR A 251 -28.51 33.75 -3.75
CA THR A 251 -28.40 32.60 -2.85
C THR A 251 -27.18 31.79 -3.25
N ARG A 252 -26.18 31.75 -2.36
CA ARG A 252 -24.97 30.94 -2.58
C ARG A 252 -25.32 29.45 -2.50
N PRO A 253 -24.74 28.61 -3.38
CA PRO A 253 -24.93 27.18 -3.32
C PRO A 253 -24.23 26.59 -2.09
N GLU A 254 -24.76 25.48 -1.59
CA GLU A 254 -24.17 24.76 -0.47
C GLU A 254 -24.17 23.25 -0.76
N ILE A 255 -23.13 22.53 -0.34
CA ILE A 255 -23.07 21.06 -0.39
C ILE A 255 -22.92 20.55 1.04
N PHE A 256 -23.99 20.04 1.62
CA PHE A 256 -23.97 19.51 2.99
C PHE A 256 -23.62 18.03 3.00
N LEU A 257 -22.60 17.66 3.76
CA LEU A 257 -22.38 16.27 4.09
C LEU A 257 -23.32 15.83 5.22
N LYS A 258 -24.21 14.89 4.91
CA LYS A 258 -25.13 14.23 5.85
C LYS A 258 -24.78 12.76 6.00
N ILE A 259 -25.03 12.21 7.18
CA ILE A 259 -24.96 10.78 7.45
C ILE A 259 -26.41 10.29 7.60
N ARG A 260 -26.91 9.62 6.57
CA ARG A 260 -28.28 9.11 6.52
C ARG A 260 -28.44 7.84 7.32
N LYS A 261 -27.41 6.99 7.33
CA LYS A 261 -27.41 5.77 8.12
C LYS A 261 -26.09 5.59 8.84
N TYR A 262 -26.15 5.21 10.11
CA TYR A 262 -24.99 4.89 10.92
C TYR A 262 -25.28 3.69 11.82
N TYR A 263 -24.64 2.55 11.55
CA TYR A 263 -24.89 1.28 12.25
C TYR A 263 -26.38 0.92 12.33
N GLY A 264 -27.07 0.94 11.19
CA GLY A 264 -28.51 0.66 11.10
C GLY A 264 -29.45 1.74 11.63
N LYS A 265 -28.94 2.87 12.18
CA LYS A 265 -29.77 3.98 12.67
C LYS A 265 -29.88 5.10 11.64
N GLU A 266 -31.11 5.43 11.26
CA GLU A 266 -31.43 6.49 10.30
C GLU A 266 -31.28 7.90 10.92
N ASP A 267 -30.63 8.81 10.20
CA ASP A 267 -30.39 10.23 10.50
C ASP A 267 -29.92 10.53 11.95
N ALA A 268 -29.26 9.56 12.61
CA ALA A 268 -28.86 9.68 14.01
C ALA A 268 -27.69 10.65 14.22
N VAL A 269 -26.85 10.83 13.20
CA VAL A 269 -25.65 11.67 13.26
C VAL A 269 -25.92 13.04 12.65
N LYS A 270 -26.11 14.06 13.50
CA LYS A 270 -26.44 15.42 13.05
C LYS A 270 -25.23 16.27 12.66
N LYS A 271 -24.07 16.02 13.27
CA LYS A 271 -22.82 16.78 13.06
C LYS A 271 -21.67 15.82 12.79
N PRO A 272 -21.50 15.36 11.53
CA PRO A 272 -20.56 14.29 11.18
C PRO A 272 -19.10 14.62 11.54
N HIS A 273 -18.65 15.85 11.27
CA HIS A 273 -17.30 16.32 11.58
C HIS A 273 -16.96 16.32 13.09
N SER A 274 -17.97 16.38 13.96
CA SER A 274 -17.78 16.33 15.42
C SER A 274 -17.99 14.95 16.03
N PHE A 275 -18.85 14.15 15.41
CA PHE A 275 -19.25 12.85 15.95
C PHE A 275 -18.35 11.70 15.50
N LEU A 276 -17.91 11.72 14.23
CA LEU A 276 -17.09 10.66 13.66
C LEU A 276 -15.67 10.72 14.21
N ASN A 277 -15.02 9.56 14.32
CA ASN A 277 -13.58 9.50 14.60
C ASN A 277 -12.77 9.80 13.32
N GLU A 278 -11.49 10.13 13.48
CA GLU A 278 -10.62 10.50 12.34
C GLU A 278 -10.56 9.41 11.27
N ALA A 279 -10.51 8.13 11.64
CA ALA A 279 -10.51 7.03 10.68
C ALA A 279 -11.74 7.06 9.75
N LYS A 280 -12.95 7.23 10.31
CA LYS A 280 -14.18 7.33 9.51
C LYS A 280 -14.23 8.63 8.70
N LYS A 281 -13.75 9.73 9.28
CA LYS A 281 -13.66 11.01 8.58
C LYS A 281 -12.83 10.89 7.31
N THR A 282 -11.60 10.41 7.44
CA THR A 282 -10.70 10.32 6.29
C THR A 282 -11.16 9.31 5.25
N ALA A 283 -11.79 8.20 5.67
CA ALA A 283 -12.40 7.26 4.73
C ALA A 283 -13.55 7.90 3.94
N ILE A 284 -14.41 8.70 4.57
CA ILE A 284 -15.49 9.43 3.88
C ILE A 284 -14.92 10.45 2.91
N GLY A 285 -13.95 11.27 3.35
CA GLY A 285 -13.31 12.26 2.48
C GLY A 285 -12.65 11.62 1.26
N LEU A 286 -11.92 10.52 1.47
CA LEU A 286 -11.29 9.77 0.39
C LEU A 286 -12.33 9.13 -0.54
N ALA A 287 -13.38 8.50 -0.01
CA ALA A 287 -14.43 7.89 -0.82
C ALA A 287 -15.15 8.93 -1.70
N ILE A 288 -15.41 10.14 -1.18
CA ILE A 288 -15.98 11.24 -1.97
C ILE A 288 -14.99 11.66 -3.06
N ARG A 289 -13.72 11.89 -2.72
CA ARG A 289 -12.71 12.33 -3.69
C ARG A 289 -12.52 11.32 -4.82
N LEU A 290 -12.44 10.04 -4.48
CA LEU A 290 -12.36 8.93 -5.43
C LEU A 290 -13.62 8.80 -6.29
N GLY A 291 -14.80 9.01 -5.70
CA GLY A 291 -16.06 9.04 -6.44
C GLY A 291 -16.15 10.17 -7.47
N ILE A 292 -15.53 11.33 -7.19
CA ILE A 292 -15.39 12.43 -8.14
C ILE A 292 -14.34 12.07 -9.21
N LEU A 293 -13.22 11.48 -8.80
CA LEU A 293 -12.11 11.09 -9.68
C LEU A 293 -12.55 10.12 -10.78
N GLU A 294 -13.34 9.09 -10.44
CA GLU A 294 -13.83 8.11 -11.41
C GLU A 294 -14.65 8.73 -12.57
N ARG A 295 -15.22 9.93 -12.38
CA ARG A 295 -15.98 10.66 -13.41
C ARG A 295 -15.14 11.52 -14.33
N ARG A 296 -13.91 11.79 -13.93
CA ARG A 296 -12.97 12.64 -14.68
C ARG A 296 -12.07 11.82 -15.61
N LEU A 297 -12.15 10.50 -15.55
CA LEU A 297 -11.33 9.60 -16.35
C LEU A 297 -11.62 9.78 -17.85
N LEU A 298 -10.56 10.04 -18.61
CA LEU A 298 -10.59 10.15 -20.06
C LEU A 298 -9.68 9.10 -20.69
N ASP A 299 -10.20 8.44 -21.73
CA ASP A 299 -9.42 7.54 -22.57
C ASP A 299 -8.41 8.33 -23.41
N ASP A 300 -7.32 7.68 -23.81
CA ASP A 300 -6.26 8.25 -24.65
C ASP A 300 -5.60 9.53 -24.10
N LYS A 301 -5.82 9.89 -22.83
CA LYS A 301 -5.11 10.98 -22.14
C LYS A 301 -4.10 10.46 -21.12
N LEU A 302 -3.35 11.37 -20.52
CA LEU A 302 -2.51 11.04 -19.37
C LEU A 302 -3.39 11.05 -18.11
N ASN A 303 -3.41 9.92 -17.41
CA ASN A 303 -4.19 9.70 -16.20
C ASN A 303 -3.23 9.39 -15.05
N VAL A 304 -2.79 10.40 -14.32
CA VAL A 304 -1.87 10.25 -13.18
C VAL A 304 -2.67 10.35 -11.89
N LEU A 305 -2.39 9.47 -10.93
CA LEU A 305 -2.85 9.61 -9.56
C LEU A 305 -1.63 9.72 -8.64
N ALA A 306 -1.34 10.94 -8.20
CA ALA A 306 -0.20 11.26 -7.35
C ALA A 306 -0.65 11.46 -5.89
N LEU A 307 -0.12 10.65 -4.98
CA LEU A 307 -0.53 10.60 -3.58
C LEU A 307 0.64 10.98 -2.67
N ASP A 308 0.65 12.20 -2.14
CA ASP A 308 1.76 12.71 -1.31
C ASP A 308 1.46 12.59 0.18
N ASP A 309 2.19 11.70 0.87
CA ASP A 309 2.06 11.39 2.29
C ASP A 309 0.63 11.05 2.76
N LEU A 310 -0.24 10.69 1.80
CA LEU A 310 -1.66 10.44 2.04
C LEU A 310 -1.87 9.34 3.07
N LEU A 311 -1.16 8.22 2.89
CA LEU A 311 -1.40 6.99 3.65
C LEU A 311 -0.90 7.12 5.09
N ILE A 312 0.07 7.99 5.35
CA ILE A 312 0.59 8.22 6.71
C ILE A 312 -0.45 8.94 7.55
N SER A 313 -1.26 9.81 6.94
CA SER A 313 -2.36 10.50 7.62
C SER A 313 -3.54 9.58 7.98
N LEU A 314 -3.56 8.35 7.44
CA LEU A 314 -4.61 7.36 7.71
C LEU A 314 -4.28 6.51 8.94
N ASP A 315 -5.34 6.10 9.64
CA ASP A 315 -5.29 5.02 10.62
C ASP A 315 -4.82 3.70 9.96
N MET A 316 -4.10 2.85 10.72
CA MET A 316 -3.53 1.59 10.22
C MET A 316 -4.58 0.70 9.52
N SER A 317 -5.79 0.64 10.07
CA SER A 317 -6.89 -0.17 9.48
C SER A 317 -7.30 0.33 8.08
N ASN A 318 -7.29 1.65 7.86
CA ASN A 318 -7.61 2.25 6.58
C ASN A 318 -6.45 2.19 5.58
N ARG A 319 -5.19 2.26 6.05
CA ARG A 319 -4.00 2.20 5.17
C ARG A 319 -4.00 0.96 4.30
N GLU A 320 -4.34 -0.18 4.91
CA GLU A 320 -4.42 -1.47 4.23
C GLU A 320 -5.47 -1.47 3.13
N VAL A 321 -6.68 -1.00 3.46
CA VAL A 321 -7.81 -0.92 2.53
C VAL A 321 -7.49 -0.02 1.35
N VAL A 322 -6.91 1.15 1.60
CA VAL A 322 -6.57 2.11 0.53
C VAL A 322 -5.47 1.56 -0.36
N LEU A 323 -4.41 0.96 0.22
CA LEU A 323 -3.37 0.34 -0.59
C LEU A 323 -3.95 -0.76 -1.48
N LYS A 324 -4.82 -1.62 -0.94
CA LYS A 324 -5.52 -2.64 -1.71
C LYS A 324 -6.33 -2.03 -2.85
N LEU A 325 -7.13 -1.00 -2.57
CA LEU A 325 -7.93 -0.30 -3.57
C LEU A 325 -7.06 0.28 -4.70
N LEU A 326 -5.93 0.91 -4.35
CA LEU A 326 -5.00 1.48 -5.32
C LEU A 326 -4.41 0.41 -6.23
N LEU A 327 -3.97 -0.71 -5.64
CA LEU A 327 -3.36 -1.82 -6.36
C LEU A 327 -4.39 -2.64 -7.16
N GLU A 328 -5.62 -2.80 -6.72
CA GLU A 328 -6.57 -3.69 -7.40
C GLU A 328 -7.47 -2.95 -8.40
N GLU A 329 -7.87 -1.71 -8.10
CA GLU A 329 -8.85 -0.97 -8.92
C GLU A 329 -8.20 0.19 -9.72
N TYR A 330 -7.30 0.96 -9.10
CA TYR A 330 -6.83 2.23 -9.70
C TYR A 330 -5.60 2.08 -10.59
N GLN A 331 -4.68 1.13 -10.32
CA GLN A 331 -3.46 0.99 -11.14
C GLN A 331 -3.72 0.63 -12.61
N GLU A 332 -4.89 0.07 -12.92
CA GLU A 332 -5.28 -0.28 -14.29
C GLU A 332 -5.75 0.96 -15.08
N ARG A 333 -6.24 1.99 -14.39
CA ARG A 333 -6.80 3.21 -15.00
C ARG A 333 -5.86 4.41 -14.90
N TYR A 334 -4.98 4.41 -13.90
CA TYR A 334 -4.07 5.50 -13.58
C TYR A 334 -2.62 5.02 -13.50
N GLN A 335 -1.70 5.87 -13.92
CA GLN A 335 -0.31 5.78 -13.53
C GLN A 335 -0.15 6.31 -12.09
N LEU A 336 0.17 5.42 -11.17
CA LEU A 336 0.24 5.73 -9.75
C LEU A 336 1.61 6.26 -9.37
N LEU A 337 1.65 7.38 -8.66
CA LEU A 337 2.85 7.93 -8.03
C LEU A 337 2.58 8.08 -6.53
N ILE A 338 3.10 7.16 -5.72
CA ILE A 338 2.84 7.13 -4.27
C ILE A 338 4.09 7.61 -3.54
N PHE A 339 3.96 8.67 -2.76
CA PHE A 339 5.05 9.27 -1.98
C PHE A 339 4.81 9.06 -0.48
N SER A 340 5.87 8.68 0.24
CA SER A 340 5.82 8.45 1.68
C SER A 340 7.12 8.87 2.36
N HIS A 341 7.05 9.48 3.54
CA HIS A 341 8.19 9.57 4.46
C HIS A 341 8.29 8.40 5.46
N ASP A 342 7.25 7.58 5.58
CA ASP A 342 7.21 6.41 6.45
C ASP A 342 7.89 5.21 5.76
N LYS A 343 9.06 4.81 6.27
CA LYS A 343 9.87 3.70 5.74
C LYS A 343 9.19 2.35 5.96
N GLN A 344 8.48 2.18 7.08
CA GLN A 344 7.78 0.94 7.38
C GLN A 344 6.63 0.74 6.39
N PHE A 345 5.84 1.79 6.15
CA PHE A 345 4.79 1.75 5.13
C PHE A 345 5.36 1.44 3.74
N PHE A 346 6.45 2.12 3.35
CA PHE A 346 7.12 1.85 2.07
C PHE A 346 7.53 0.39 1.92
N ASN A 347 8.16 -0.19 2.94
CA ASN A 347 8.59 -1.60 2.91
C ASN A 347 7.39 -2.56 2.80
N ILE A 348 6.29 -2.29 3.53
CA ILE A 348 5.07 -3.11 3.45
C ILE A 348 4.44 -3.02 2.05
N ALA A 349 4.32 -1.80 1.50
CA ALA A 349 3.75 -1.60 0.18
C ALA A 349 4.62 -2.23 -0.92
N LYS A 350 5.95 -2.01 -0.85
CA LYS A 350 6.93 -2.65 -1.73
C LYS A 350 6.80 -4.16 -1.70
N HIS A 351 6.82 -4.77 -0.51
CA HIS A 351 6.70 -6.21 -0.36
C HIS A 351 5.41 -6.75 -1.00
N LYS A 352 4.27 -6.08 -0.84
CA LYS A 352 3.02 -6.52 -1.49
C LYS A 352 3.07 -6.43 -3.00
N ILE A 353 3.64 -5.34 -3.53
CA ILE A 353 3.77 -5.14 -4.97
C ILE A 353 4.75 -6.16 -5.57
N GLU A 354 5.88 -6.44 -4.91
CA GLU A 354 6.87 -7.41 -5.38
C GLU A 354 6.32 -8.85 -5.42
N ASN A 355 5.39 -9.18 -4.52
CA ASN A 355 4.70 -10.46 -4.48
C ASN A 355 3.38 -10.48 -5.28
N SER A 356 3.03 -9.41 -6.00
CA SER A 356 1.86 -9.39 -6.89
C SER A 356 2.23 -9.75 -8.33
N ALA A 357 1.23 -10.08 -9.14
CA ALA A 357 1.40 -10.32 -10.57
C ALA A 357 1.90 -9.07 -11.33
N ASP A 358 1.70 -7.89 -10.75
CA ASP A 358 1.98 -6.59 -11.38
C ASP A 358 3.36 -6.03 -11.05
N LYS A 359 4.25 -6.77 -10.38
CA LYS A 359 5.57 -6.28 -9.97
C LYS A 359 6.36 -5.58 -11.10
N ALA A 360 6.22 -6.05 -12.34
CA ALA A 360 6.92 -5.50 -13.50
C ALA A 360 6.42 -4.10 -13.90
N LYS A 361 5.20 -3.72 -13.49
CA LYS A 361 4.58 -2.42 -13.71
C LYS A 361 5.04 -1.35 -12.71
N TRP A 362 5.90 -1.69 -11.74
CA TRP A 362 6.29 -0.80 -10.65
C TRP A 362 7.79 -0.51 -10.61
N LEU A 363 8.11 0.72 -10.18
CA LEU A 363 9.43 1.17 -9.77
C LEU A 363 9.39 1.56 -8.29
N PHE A 364 10.53 1.37 -7.62
CA PHE A 364 10.68 1.70 -6.21
C PHE A 364 11.84 2.67 -6.07
N TRP A 365 11.62 3.86 -5.52
CA TRP A 365 12.65 4.88 -5.35
C TRP A 365 12.84 5.27 -3.90
N GLU A 366 14.07 5.58 -3.55
CA GLU A 366 14.44 6.13 -2.24
C GLU A 366 15.14 7.48 -2.42
N PHE A 367 14.66 8.49 -1.71
CA PHE A 367 15.14 9.86 -1.76
C PHE A 367 15.82 10.25 -0.46
N TYR A 368 17.02 10.83 -0.58
CA TYR A 368 17.83 11.32 0.51
C TYR A 368 18.29 12.74 0.24
N VAL A 369 18.63 13.46 1.30
CA VAL A 369 19.34 14.73 1.19
C VAL A 369 20.83 14.44 1.08
N ASN A 370 21.45 14.86 -0.02
CA ASN A 370 22.89 14.91 -0.13
C ASN A 370 23.40 16.22 0.48
N GLU A 371 23.96 16.13 1.68
CA GLU A 371 24.52 17.27 2.44
C GLU A 371 26.05 17.38 2.31
N LYS A 372 26.66 16.87 1.22
CA LYS A 372 28.11 17.05 0.98
C LYS A 372 28.54 18.52 1.07
N ASP A 373 27.68 19.43 0.60
CA ASP A 373 27.73 20.85 0.90
C ASP A 373 26.47 21.22 1.70
N PRO A 374 26.56 21.40 3.03
CA PRO A 374 25.40 21.75 3.86
C PRO A 374 24.74 23.08 3.48
N ALA A 375 25.47 23.98 2.80
CA ALA A 375 24.92 25.25 2.33
C ALA A 375 24.13 25.11 1.01
N LYS A 376 24.28 23.97 0.31
CA LYS A 376 23.61 23.66 -0.96
C LYS A 376 23.15 22.19 -0.97
N PRO A 377 22.18 21.80 -0.13
CA PRO A 377 21.68 20.42 -0.11
C PRO A 377 21.06 20.06 -1.46
N GLN A 378 21.24 18.81 -1.91
CA GLN A 378 20.75 18.32 -3.19
C GLN A 378 19.94 17.04 -3.03
N PRO A 379 18.92 16.79 -3.86
CA PRO A 379 18.26 15.50 -3.89
C PRO A 379 19.26 14.46 -4.38
N LYS A 380 19.30 13.33 -3.69
CA LYS A 380 19.90 12.11 -4.21
C LYS A 380 18.86 11.02 -4.15
N PHE A 381 18.54 10.46 -5.31
CA PHE A 381 17.63 9.33 -5.38
C PHE A 381 18.31 8.12 -5.98
N PHE A 382 17.78 6.95 -5.66
CA PHE A 382 18.20 5.69 -6.24
C PHE A 382 17.02 4.74 -6.36
N ASP A 383 17.11 3.82 -7.31
CA ASP A 383 16.24 2.66 -7.34
C ASP A 383 16.44 1.85 -6.05
N SER A 384 15.35 1.58 -5.35
CA SER A 384 15.30 0.72 -4.18
C SER A 384 15.58 -0.72 -4.62
N LYS A 385 16.87 -1.04 -4.66
CA LYS A 385 17.38 -2.37 -5.00
C LYS A 385 17.04 -3.38 -3.90
N SER A 386 16.89 -4.65 -4.26
CA SER A 386 16.87 -5.73 -3.26
C SER A 386 18.22 -5.78 -2.53
N GLN A 387 18.26 -6.33 -1.31
CA GLN A 387 19.53 -6.45 -0.57
C GLN A 387 20.58 -7.19 -1.39
N LEU A 388 20.16 -8.21 -2.17
CA LEU A 388 21.02 -8.91 -3.12
C LEU A 388 21.59 -7.97 -4.21
N ALA A 389 20.76 -7.14 -4.84
CA ALA A 389 21.21 -6.20 -5.86
C ALA A 389 22.14 -5.11 -5.28
N ILE A 390 21.90 -4.69 -4.03
CA ILE A 390 22.83 -3.78 -3.32
C ILE A 390 24.16 -4.49 -3.04
N ALA A 391 24.13 -5.75 -2.59
CA ALA A 391 25.33 -6.55 -2.40
C ALA A 391 26.14 -6.72 -3.69
N TYR A 392 25.47 -6.94 -4.83
CA TYR A 392 26.11 -6.99 -6.14
C TYR A 392 26.78 -5.67 -6.53
N SER A 393 26.14 -4.52 -6.25
CA SER A 393 26.72 -3.19 -6.53
C SER A 393 28.03 -2.99 -5.77
N HIS A 394 28.02 -3.25 -4.46
CA HIS A 394 29.23 -3.15 -3.63
C HIS A 394 30.30 -4.18 -4.04
N LEU A 395 29.91 -5.38 -4.48
CA LEU A 395 30.85 -6.36 -5.04
C LEU A 395 31.52 -5.85 -6.32
N GLN A 396 30.80 -5.12 -7.18
CA GLN A 396 31.37 -4.51 -8.40
C GLN A 396 32.31 -3.34 -8.07
N GLU A 397 31.99 -2.56 -7.04
CA GLU A 397 32.80 -1.46 -6.51
C GLU A 397 33.99 -1.93 -5.66
N ASN A 398 34.11 -3.25 -5.42
CA ASN A 398 35.09 -3.90 -4.53
C ASN A 398 34.96 -3.50 -3.04
N ASP A 399 33.79 -3.03 -2.60
CA ASP A 399 33.42 -2.81 -1.20
C ASP A 399 32.88 -4.12 -0.58
N TYR A 400 33.80 -5.03 -0.30
CA TYR A 400 33.48 -6.35 0.24
C TYR A 400 32.78 -6.34 1.61
N PRO A 401 33.13 -5.44 2.56
CA PRO A 401 32.41 -5.32 3.83
C PRO A 401 30.93 -4.94 3.66
N ALA A 402 30.62 -3.94 2.83
CA ALA A 402 29.24 -3.57 2.59
C ALA A 402 28.48 -4.71 1.89
N ALA A 403 29.09 -5.34 0.87
CA ALA A 403 28.49 -6.48 0.17
C ALA A 403 28.10 -7.62 1.15
N ALA A 404 29.00 -7.99 2.07
CA ALA A 404 28.71 -9.03 3.06
C ALA A 404 27.57 -8.65 4.02
N ASN A 405 27.50 -7.38 4.45
CA ASN A 405 26.40 -6.90 5.30
C ASN A 405 25.04 -6.95 4.60
N TYR A 406 25.00 -6.61 3.31
CA TYR A 406 23.79 -6.72 2.52
C TYR A 406 23.39 -8.18 2.24
N LEU A 407 24.35 -9.08 2.03
CA LEU A 407 24.06 -10.53 1.94
C LEU A 407 23.53 -11.11 3.25
N ARG A 408 23.99 -10.60 4.39
CA ARG A 408 23.43 -10.96 5.69
C ARG A 408 21.95 -10.60 5.75
N LYS A 409 21.61 -9.34 5.44
CA LYS A 409 20.20 -8.88 5.40
C LYS A 409 19.38 -9.70 4.43
N TYR A 410 19.92 -10.01 3.24
CA TYR A 410 19.26 -10.85 2.26
C TYR A 410 18.98 -12.26 2.79
N CYS A 411 19.94 -12.86 3.51
CA CYS A 411 19.75 -14.15 4.16
C CYS A 411 18.65 -14.11 5.22
N GLU A 412 18.62 -13.07 6.06
CA GLU A 412 17.57 -12.85 7.06
C GLU A 412 16.19 -12.71 6.38
N GLU A 413 16.10 -11.92 5.30
CA GLU A 413 14.88 -11.74 4.49
C GLU A 413 14.37 -13.06 3.90
N ILE A 414 15.25 -13.91 3.36
CA ILE A 414 14.88 -15.24 2.84
C ILE A 414 14.29 -16.11 3.96
N ILE A 415 14.92 -16.14 5.13
CA ILE A 415 14.44 -16.95 6.26
C ILE A 415 13.07 -16.45 6.73
N GLU A 416 12.91 -15.15 6.95
CA GLU A 416 11.63 -14.57 7.38
C GLU A 416 10.52 -14.79 6.35
N LYS A 417 10.87 -14.75 5.05
CA LYS A 417 9.92 -14.92 3.96
C LYS A 417 9.43 -16.36 3.83
N TYR A 418 10.28 -17.36 4.01
CA TYR A 418 9.92 -18.75 3.67
C TYR A 418 9.80 -19.69 4.88
N ILE A 419 10.40 -19.41 6.03
CA ILE A 419 10.44 -20.32 7.20
C ILE A 419 9.40 -19.89 8.26
N PRO A 420 8.91 -20.78 9.16
CA PRO A 420 8.04 -20.39 10.27
C PRO A 420 8.67 -19.39 11.26
N GLU A 421 7.81 -18.55 11.86
CA GLU A 421 8.20 -17.47 12.77
C GLU A 421 9.03 -17.92 13.97
N TYR A 422 8.69 -19.07 14.56
CA TYR A 422 9.40 -19.60 15.73
C TYR A 422 10.88 -19.92 15.45
N CYS A 423 11.27 -20.08 14.17
CA CYS A 423 12.66 -20.34 13.81
C CYS A 423 13.52 -19.07 13.96
N TYR A 424 12.96 -17.90 13.71
CA TYR A 424 13.72 -16.65 13.64
C TYR A 424 13.37 -15.60 14.69
N ALA A 425 12.21 -15.70 15.35
CA ALA A 425 11.80 -14.78 16.41
C ALA A 425 11.81 -15.44 17.79
N VAL A 426 12.15 -14.66 18.83
CA VAL A 426 12.01 -15.10 20.24
C VAL A 426 10.56 -14.90 20.69
N ILE A 427 9.80 -15.99 20.81
CA ILE A 427 8.40 -15.96 21.24
C ILE A 427 8.33 -16.08 22.78
N THR A 428 8.38 -14.95 23.51
CA THR A 428 8.14 -14.91 24.97
C THR A 428 6.76 -14.33 25.31
N LYS A 429 6.13 -14.84 26.39
CA LYS A 429 4.81 -14.38 26.88
C LYS A 429 4.76 -12.91 27.29
N GLU A 430 5.91 -12.30 27.56
CA GLU A 430 6.09 -10.88 27.84
C GLU A 430 6.90 -10.29 26.68
N LYS A 431 6.36 -9.23 26.06
CA LYS A 431 6.85 -8.62 24.81
C LYS A 431 8.39 -8.56 24.70
N SER A 432 8.94 -9.21 23.67
CA SER A 432 9.86 -8.56 22.73
C SER A 432 9.90 -9.34 21.41
N ASN A 433 9.46 -8.73 20.30
CA ASN A 433 9.77 -9.20 18.94
C ASN A 433 11.25 -8.97 18.66
N LYS A 434 12.13 -9.69 19.39
CA LYS A 434 13.56 -9.67 19.14
C LYS A 434 13.88 -10.84 18.23
N ASN A 435 14.48 -10.56 17.09
CA ASN A 435 14.97 -11.61 16.20
C ASN A 435 16.14 -12.35 16.87
N ASN A 436 16.21 -13.65 16.62
CA ASN A 436 17.36 -14.48 16.95
C ASN A 436 18.61 -13.97 16.21
N THR A 437 19.79 -14.35 16.68
CA THR A 437 21.01 -14.11 15.88
C THR A 437 20.92 -14.89 14.56
N LEU A 438 21.54 -14.39 13.48
CA LEU A 438 21.55 -15.11 12.20
C LEU A 438 22.03 -16.57 12.36
N ASP A 439 23.01 -16.80 13.22
CA ASP A 439 23.48 -18.16 13.54
C ASP A 439 22.36 -19.05 14.10
N SER A 440 21.57 -18.53 15.05
CA SER A 440 20.44 -19.23 15.64
C SER A 440 19.27 -19.39 14.66
N MET A 441 18.99 -18.38 13.84
CA MET A 441 17.99 -18.45 12.77
C MET A 441 18.31 -19.60 11.81
N LEU A 442 19.57 -19.70 11.35
CA LEU A 442 20.01 -20.77 10.45
C LEU A 442 19.98 -22.15 11.14
N THR A 443 20.39 -22.24 12.41
CA THR A 443 20.31 -23.51 13.17
C THR A 443 18.88 -24.00 13.27
N ASN A 444 17.95 -23.14 13.71
CA ASN A 444 16.54 -23.51 13.87
C ASN A 444 15.89 -23.84 12.52
N SER A 445 16.24 -23.08 11.47
CA SER A 445 15.76 -23.36 10.11
C SER A 445 16.27 -24.71 9.59
N ALA A 446 17.53 -25.07 9.84
CA ALA A 446 18.08 -26.38 9.47
C ALA A 446 17.38 -27.54 10.20
N ILE A 447 17.04 -27.35 11.49
CA ILE A 447 16.27 -28.32 12.27
C ILE A 447 14.86 -28.45 11.67
N PHE A 448 14.17 -27.34 11.42
CA PHE A 448 12.84 -27.36 10.82
C PHE A 448 12.81 -28.05 9.45
N LEU A 449 13.76 -27.72 8.56
CA LEU A 449 13.86 -28.34 7.24
C LEU A 449 14.13 -29.84 7.32
N ASP A 450 14.86 -30.32 8.34
CA ASP A 450 14.98 -31.76 8.57
C ASP A 450 13.64 -32.41 8.96
N ARG A 451 12.86 -31.71 9.79
CA ARG A 451 11.55 -32.18 10.26
C ARG A 451 10.54 -32.32 9.13
N ILE A 452 10.62 -31.46 8.11
CA ILE A 452 9.78 -31.56 6.89
C ILE A 452 10.48 -32.28 5.73
N ASN A 453 11.55 -33.04 6.00
CA ASN A 453 12.27 -33.86 5.02
C ASN A 453 12.78 -33.09 3.79
N GLN A 454 13.41 -31.94 4.00
CA GLN A 454 13.98 -31.07 2.95
C GLN A 454 15.51 -31.05 2.99
N PRO A 455 16.19 -32.16 2.62
CA PRO A 455 17.64 -32.31 2.80
C PRO A 455 18.46 -31.34 1.96
N ILE A 456 17.98 -30.96 0.77
CA ILE A 456 18.67 -30.03 -0.13
C ILE A 456 18.70 -28.63 0.48
N ALA A 457 17.53 -28.11 0.90
CA ALA A 457 17.43 -26.81 1.56
C ALA A 457 18.24 -26.77 2.86
N LYS A 458 18.18 -27.85 3.66
CA LYS A 458 18.99 -28.01 4.88
C LYS A 458 20.48 -27.91 4.58
N ALA A 459 20.98 -28.60 3.54
CA ALA A 459 22.38 -28.58 3.17
C ALA A 459 22.85 -27.16 2.78
N LEU A 460 22.01 -26.39 2.07
CA LEU A 460 22.31 -25.01 1.72
C LEU A 460 22.37 -24.09 2.95
N ILE A 461 21.44 -24.25 3.90
CA ILE A 461 21.47 -23.51 5.17
C ILE A 461 22.74 -23.81 5.97
N VAL A 462 23.11 -25.10 6.08
CA VAL A 462 24.35 -25.52 6.76
C VAL A 462 25.58 -24.93 6.06
N HIS A 463 25.57 -24.86 4.72
CA HIS A 463 26.66 -24.26 3.95
C HIS A 463 26.75 -22.74 4.19
N ILE A 464 25.64 -22.00 4.19
CA ILE A 464 25.62 -20.56 4.52
C ILE A 464 26.15 -20.30 5.93
N LYS A 465 25.78 -21.16 6.89
CA LYS A 465 26.21 -21.04 8.29
C LYS A 465 27.73 -20.97 8.45
N GLN A 466 28.49 -21.65 7.57
CA GLN A 466 29.96 -21.62 7.58
C GLN A 466 30.53 -20.21 7.32
N PHE A 467 29.78 -19.35 6.61
CA PHE A 467 30.18 -17.98 6.30
C PHE A 467 29.71 -16.95 7.35
N VAL A 468 28.94 -17.36 8.37
CA VAL A 468 28.32 -16.43 9.32
C VAL A 468 29.36 -15.71 10.17
N GLU A 469 30.22 -16.45 10.87
CA GLU A 469 31.22 -15.85 11.75
C GLU A 469 32.30 -15.08 10.97
N MET A 470 32.73 -15.62 9.83
CA MET A 470 33.84 -15.05 9.05
C MET A 470 33.42 -13.85 8.17
N MET A 471 32.16 -13.80 7.70
CA MET A 471 31.71 -12.82 6.71
C MET A 471 30.40 -12.10 7.04
N LEU A 472 29.33 -12.83 7.39
CA LEU A 472 27.97 -12.26 7.51
C LEU A 472 27.68 -11.62 8.89
N ASN A 473 28.55 -11.83 9.88
CA ASN A 473 28.62 -11.06 11.11
C ASN A 473 29.79 -10.07 11.03
N PRO A 474 29.78 -9.04 10.15
CA PRO A 474 30.89 -8.12 10.05
C PRO A 474 30.98 -7.30 11.35
N LEU A 475 31.94 -7.69 12.19
CA LEU A 475 32.38 -6.95 13.36
C LEU A 475 32.86 -5.57 12.91
N SER A 476 32.48 -4.54 13.66
CA SER A 476 33.18 -3.25 13.76
C SER A 476 34.60 -3.41 14.36
N HIS A 477 35.25 -4.56 14.17
CA HIS A 477 36.58 -4.87 14.67
C HIS A 477 37.59 -4.72 13.54
N THR A 478 38.60 -3.89 13.79
CA THR A 478 39.81 -3.78 12.98
C THR A 478 40.66 -5.04 13.16
N GLU A 479 40.19 -6.18 12.68
CA GLU A 479 40.99 -7.40 12.71
C GLU A 479 41.92 -7.45 11.50
N ARG A 480 43.22 -7.43 11.79
CA ARG A 480 44.29 -7.64 10.80
C ARG A 480 44.23 -9.09 10.33
N GLY A 481 44.01 -9.32 9.04
CA GLY A 481 44.32 -10.60 8.40
C GLY A 481 43.16 -11.39 7.79
N ILE A 482 41.93 -10.88 7.77
CA ILE A 482 40.84 -11.49 6.99
C ILE A 482 40.76 -10.76 5.65
N ASP A 483 41.48 -11.26 4.64
CA ASP A 483 41.21 -10.88 3.26
C ASP A 483 39.85 -11.48 2.87
N ARG A 484 38.78 -10.68 2.92
CA ARG A 484 37.48 -11.08 2.37
C ARG A 484 37.63 -11.20 0.86
N HIS A 485 37.78 -12.42 0.37
CA HIS A 485 38.08 -12.64 -1.04
C HIS A 485 36.79 -12.54 -1.87
N LYS A 486 36.86 -11.83 -2.99
CA LYS A 486 35.80 -11.71 -4.00
C LYS A 486 35.13 -13.04 -4.38
N GLY A 487 35.87 -14.15 -4.30
CA GLY A 487 35.35 -15.50 -4.55
C GLY A 487 34.33 -15.98 -3.51
N GLU A 488 34.55 -15.68 -2.22
CA GLU A 488 33.66 -16.11 -1.13
C GLU A 488 32.34 -15.35 -1.19
N ILE A 489 32.35 -14.05 -1.47
CA ILE A 489 31.13 -13.25 -1.65
C ILE A 489 30.30 -13.79 -2.81
N LYS A 490 30.94 -14.13 -3.94
CA LYS A 490 30.26 -14.75 -5.08
C LYS A 490 29.68 -16.14 -4.73
N ALA A 491 30.36 -16.92 -3.90
CA ALA A 491 29.86 -18.20 -3.44
C ALA A 491 28.60 -18.02 -2.57
N VAL A 492 28.63 -17.10 -1.60
CA VAL A 492 27.47 -16.80 -0.74
C VAL A 492 26.27 -16.34 -1.56
N ILE A 493 26.48 -15.45 -2.54
CA ILE A 493 25.45 -15.02 -3.49
C ILE A 493 24.79 -16.22 -4.16
N ALA A 494 25.57 -17.09 -4.79
CA ALA A 494 25.05 -18.25 -5.51
C ALA A 494 24.31 -19.23 -4.58
N ILE A 495 24.77 -19.38 -3.34
CA ILE A 495 24.09 -20.24 -2.35
C ILE A 495 22.75 -19.63 -1.93
N LEU A 496 22.68 -18.31 -1.69
CA LEU A 496 21.45 -17.63 -1.31
C LEU A 496 20.42 -17.59 -2.45
N GLU A 497 20.85 -17.37 -3.70
CA GLU A 497 19.98 -17.47 -4.87
C GLU A 497 19.39 -18.88 -5.02
N ASN A 498 20.22 -19.92 -4.91
CA ASN A 498 19.75 -21.30 -4.95
C ASN A 498 18.83 -21.64 -3.76
N LEU A 499 19.12 -21.12 -2.57
CA LEU A 499 18.31 -21.32 -1.39
C LEU A 499 16.91 -20.72 -1.57
N GLU A 500 16.80 -19.47 -2.05
CA GLU A 500 15.50 -18.86 -2.30
C GLU A 500 14.69 -19.65 -3.33
N VAL A 501 15.31 -20.06 -4.44
CA VAL A 501 14.62 -20.86 -5.47
C VAL A 501 14.06 -22.14 -4.88
N ILE A 502 14.86 -22.90 -4.11
CA ILE A 502 14.41 -24.15 -3.51
C ILE A 502 13.32 -23.89 -2.47
N LEU A 503 13.51 -22.94 -1.54
CA LEU A 503 12.52 -22.64 -0.51
C LEU A 503 11.17 -22.19 -1.10
N SER A 504 11.18 -21.46 -2.21
CA SER A 504 9.95 -21.03 -2.90
C SER A 504 9.11 -22.17 -3.48
N GLN A 505 9.70 -23.36 -3.65
CA GLN A 505 9.05 -24.55 -4.18
C GLN A 505 8.52 -25.48 -3.07
N ILE A 506 8.90 -25.26 -1.81
CA ILE A 506 8.47 -26.08 -0.69
C ILE A 506 7.09 -25.63 -0.24
N ASN A 507 6.11 -26.52 -0.31
CA ASN A 507 4.75 -26.24 0.13
C ASN A 507 4.52 -26.84 1.53
N PHE A 508 4.23 -25.97 2.51
CA PHE A 508 3.92 -26.39 3.88
C PHE A 508 3.09 -25.32 4.60
N LYS A 509 2.38 -25.73 5.65
CA LYS A 509 1.62 -24.78 6.48
C LYS A 509 2.55 -24.11 7.49
N LYS A 510 2.73 -22.78 7.38
CA LYS A 510 3.62 -22.01 8.26
C LYS A 510 3.21 -22.00 9.73
N THR A 511 1.91 -22.13 9.99
CA THR A 511 1.38 -22.32 11.34
C THR A 511 1.32 -23.80 11.68
N ASN A 512 1.68 -24.12 12.91
CA ASN A 512 1.57 -25.49 13.41
C ASN A 512 0.10 -25.94 13.40
N ILE A 513 -0.13 -27.21 13.09
CA ILE A 513 -1.46 -27.82 13.20
C ILE A 513 -1.80 -28.18 14.65
N LEU A 514 -0.79 -28.53 15.46
CA LEU A 514 -0.91 -28.79 16.89
C LEU A 514 0.30 -28.22 17.63
N PRO A 515 0.13 -27.52 18.76
CA PRO A 515 1.25 -27.00 19.54
C PRO A 515 1.94 -28.07 20.39
N ILE A 516 3.18 -27.79 20.81
CA ILE A 516 3.91 -28.53 21.83
C ILE A 516 3.04 -28.74 23.09
N ASN A 517 3.20 -29.89 23.74
CA ASN A 517 2.40 -30.36 24.88
C ASN A 517 0.92 -30.63 24.58
N THR A 518 0.56 -30.80 23.30
CA THR A 518 -0.77 -31.32 22.95
C THR A 518 -0.85 -32.81 23.25
N GLU A 519 -1.94 -33.22 23.88
CA GLU A 519 -2.26 -34.62 24.14
C GLU A 519 -2.94 -35.25 22.92
N LEU A 520 -2.34 -36.33 22.43
CA LEU A 520 -2.88 -37.21 21.40
C LEU A 520 -3.22 -38.56 22.01
N PHE A 521 -4.26 -39.20 21.48
CA PHE A 521 -4.67 -40.53 21.87
C PHE A 521 -4.57 -41.47 20.68
N LEU A 522 -3.68 -42.46 20.78
CA LEU A 522 -3.56 -43.55 19.82
C LEU A 522 -4.56 -44.65 20.19
N ASN A 523 -5.52 -44.91 19.30
CA ASN A 523 -6.55 -45.93 19.50
C ASN A 523 -6.19 -47.18 18.67
N LEU A 524 -5.99 -48.31 19.35
CA LEU A 524 -5.60 -49.59 18.72
C LEU A 524 -6.65 -50.67 19.02
N ILE A 525 -6.97 -51.46 18.00
CA ILE A 525 -7.89 -52.60 18.12
C ILE A 525 -7.08 -53.87 17.92
N LYS A 526 -6.97 -54.70 18.97
CA LYS A 526 -6.27 -55.98 18.90
C LYS A 526 -7.18 -57.08 18.37
N ASP A 527 -8.41 -57.13 18.89
CA ASP A 527 -9.47 -58.04 18.47
C ASP A 527 -10.83 -57.44 18.86
N ALA A 528 -11.92 -58.19 18.62
CA ALA A 528 -13.29 -57.72 18.88
C ALA A 528 -13.57 -57.36 20.35
N ASN A 529 -12.80 -57.91 21.29
CA ASN A 529 -12.98 -57.68 22.72
C ASN A 529 -11.90 -56.78 23.32
N ASN A 530 -10.73 -56.64 22.70
CA ASN A 530 -9.58 -55.94 23.26
C ASN A 530 -9.21 -54.70 22.46
N THR A 531 -9.39 -53.52 23.06
CA THR A 531 -8.93 -52.23 22.51
C THR A 531 -8.02 -51.49 23.49
N PHE A 532 -7.07 -50.73 22.95
CA PHE A 532 -6.12 -49.95 23.72
C PHE A 532 -6.20 -48.48 23.33
N LYS A 533 -6.13 -47.59 24.30
CA LYS A 533 -6.00 -46.14 24.12
C LYS A 533 -4.73 -45.69 24.81
N ILE A 534 -3.76 -45.19 24.04
CA ILE A 534 -2.47 -44.75 24.56
C ILE A 534 -2.41 -43.23 24.47
N GLN A 535 -2.19 -42.57 25.61
CA GLN A 535 -1.94 -41.14 25.64
C GLN A 535 -0.49 -40.86 25.29
N ILE A 536 -0.30 -39.97 24.32
CA ILE A 536 0.97 -39.50 23.80
C ILE A 536 0.98 -37.99 23.89
N ASN A 537 2.07 -37.41 24.38
CA ASN A 537 2.22 -35.96 24.49
C ASN A 537 3.27 -35.46 23.49
N LEU A 538 2.96 -34.39 22.77
CA LEU A 538 3.90 -33.80 21.81
C LEU A 538 5.03 -33.04 22.53
N ARG A 539 6.28 -33.29 22.14
CA ARG A 539 7.45 -32.55 22.62
C ARG A 539 7.87 -31.39 21.72
N GLU A 540 7.23 -31.27 20.56
CA GLU A 540 7.48 -30.21 19.57
C GLU A 540 6.16 -29.85 18.88
N ASP A 541 6.10 -28.66 18.27
CA ASP A 541 4.95 -28.25 17.45
C ASP A 541 4.83 -29.16 16.21
N LEU A 542 3.64 -29.65 15.88
CA LEU A 542 3.42 -30.51 14.72
C LEU A 542 3.02 -29.68 13.48
N PHE A 543 3.66 -29.93 12.34
CA PHE A 543 3.41 -29.27 11.07
C PHE A 543 2.99 -30.26 9.98
N ILE A 544 2.46 -29.73 8.88
CA ILE A 544 2.17 -30.48 7.66
C ILE A 544 2.91 -29.86 6.48
N TYR A 545 3.34 -30.71 5.55
CA TYR A 545 4.03 -30.32 4.34
C TYR A 545 3.63 -31.22 3.17
N ASP A 546 3.85 -30.75 1.96
CA ASP A 546 3.71 -31.50 0.73
C ASP A 546 5.01 -32.24 0.41
N ASP A 547 4.92 -33.55 0.28
CA ASP A 547 5.98 -34.40 -0.24
C ASP A 547 5.54 -34.96 -1.59
N ASN A 548 5.91 -34.27 -2.68
CA ASN A 548 5.66 -34.68 -4.06
C ASN A 548 4.18 -34.99 -4.36
N GLY A 549 3.26 -34.16 -3.87
CA GLY A 549 1.81 -34.26 -4.06
C GLY A 549 1.09 -35.03 -2.94
N THR A 550 1.81 -35.45 -1.89
CA THR A 550 1.24 -36.15 -0.73
C THR A 550 1.45 -35.33 0.53
N VAL A 551 0.37 -34.99 1.23
CA VAL A 551 0.45 -34.28 2.52
C VAL A 551 0.98 -35.22 3.59
N LYS A 552 2.07 -34.83 4.26
CA LYS A 552 2.71 -35.59 5.34
C LYS A 552 2.86 -34.75 6.61
N LEU A 553 2.98 -35.44 7.74
CA LEU A 553 3.30 -34.85 9.03
C LEU A 553 4.80 -34.61 9.14
N SER A 554 5.20 -33.47 9.72
CA SER A 554 6.59 -33.23 10.10
C SER A 554 7.04 -34.23 11.16
N LYS A 555 8.33 -34.60 11.16
CA LYS A 555 8.93 -35.30 12.30
C LYS A 555 8.67 -34.51 13.58
N CYS A 556 8.17 -35.21 14.58
CA CYS A 556 7.76 -34.63 15.86
C CYS A 556 8.08 -35.63 16.96
N LEU A 557 8.87 -35.19 17.93
CA LEU A 557 9.19 -35.99 19.10
C LEU A 557 8.00 -36.06 20.05
N THR A 558 7.82 -37.21 20.68
CA THR A 558 6.67 -37.51 21.54
C THR A 558 7.06 -38.36 22.74
N ASP A 559 6.23 -38.29 23.77
CA ASP A 559 6.30 -39.14 24.95
C ASP A 559 5.01 -39.90 25.16
N SER A 560 5.10 -41.21 25.34
CA SER A 560 4.00 -42.00 25.85
C SER A 560 3.80 -41.73 27.36
N ILE A 561 2.55 -41.55 27.80
CA ILE A 561 2.23 -41.13 29.17
C ILE A 561 1.51 -42.22 29.94
N GLN A 562 0.37 -42.67 29.41
CA GLN A 562 -0.49 -43.65 30.04
C GLN A 562 -1.18 -44.52 29.00
N TYR A 563 -1.66 -45.67 29.43
CA TYR A 563 -2.46 -46.56 28.60
C TYR A 563 -3.76 -46.91 29.33
N SER A 564 -4.83 -47.05 28.56
CA SER A 564 -6.12 -47.62 28.97
C SER A 564 -6.40 -48.84 28.10
N HIS A 565 -6.66 -49.98 28.73
CA HIS A 565 -7.11 -51.21 28.08
C HIS A 565 -8.60 -51.40 28.37
N TYR A 566 -9.34 -51.70 27.31
CA TYR A 566 -10.77 -51.95 27.35
C TYR A 566 -11.06 -53.39 26.94
N GLU A 567 -11.82 -54.09 27.77
CA GLU A 567 -12.33 -55.43 27.50
C GLU A 567 -13.85 -55.35 27.25
N THR A 568 -14.32 -55.81 26.09
CA THR A 568 -15.73 -55.72 25.66
C THR A 568 -16.32 -54.29 25.73
N GLY A 569 -15.47 -53.28 25.52
CA GLY A 569 -15.85 -51.87 25.55
C GLY A 569 -15.92 -51.22 26.94
N GLN A 570 -15.64 -51.96 28.01
CA GLN A 570 -15.46 -51.39 29.35
C GLN A 570 -13.98 -51.29 29.72
N GLU A 571 -13.60 -50.20 30.38
CA GLU A 571 -12.22 -49.99 30.83
C GLU A 571 -11.87 -51.00 31.93
N ASP A 572 -10.95 -51.92 31.64
CA ASP A 572 -10.48 -52.94 32.59
C ASP A 572 -9.24 -52.46 33.35
N LYS A 573 -8.27 -51.89 32.62
CA LYS A 573 -6.98 -51.50 33.18
C LYS A 573 -6.51 -50.15 32.69
N THR A 574 -6.06 -49.32 33.62
CA THR A 574 -5.31 -48.10 33.36
C THR A 574 -3.99 -48.12 34.09
N GLY A 575 -2.96 -47.58 33.46
CA GLY A 575 -1.65 -47.47 34.09
C GLY A 575 -0.73 -46.50 33.40
N GLU A 576 0.35 -46.17 34.10
CA GLU A 576 1.45 -45.38 33.56
C GLU A 576 2.12 -46.15 32.41
N PHE A 577 2.41 -45.45 31.31
CA PHE A 577 3.02 -46.01 30.12
C PHE A 577 4.12 -45.10 29.59
N LYS A 578 5.17 -44.89 30.38
CA LYS A 578 6.33 -44.04 30.05
C LYS A 578 7.49 -44.81 29.37
N MET A 579 7.18 -45.72 28.46
CA MET A 579 8.18 -46.59 27.82
C MET A 579 8.83 -45.99 26.57
N HIS A 580 8.11 -45.10 25.87
CA HIS A 580 8.58 -44.48 24.63
C HIS A 580 8.69 -42.98 24.88
N GLN A 581 9.87 -42.52 25.29
CA GLN A 581 10.14 -41.10 25.54
C GLN A 581 11.06 -40.55 24.47
N ASN A 582 10.82 -39.30 24.06
CA ASN A 582 11.62 -38.58 23.07
C ASN A 582 11.79 -39.35 21.75
N LYS A 583 10.71 -40.00 21.28
CA LYS A 583 10.69 -40.75 20.03
C LYS A 583 9.81 -40.04 19.00
N GLU A 584 10.21 -40.11 17.73
CA GLU A 584 9.37 -39.61 16.63
C GLU A 584 7.99 -40.26 16.67
N LEU A 585 6.95 -39.51 16.31
CA LEU A 585 5.55 -39.96 16.40
C LEU A 585 5.31 -41.30 15.67
N GLU A 586 5.81 -41.45 14.45
CA GLU A 586 5.71 -42.69 13.66
C GLU A 586 6.48 -43.84 14.31
N ALA A 587 7.68 -43.58 14.81
CA ALA A 587 8.47 -44.58 15.54
C ALA A 587 7.79 -45.01 16.83
N SER A 588 7.16 -44.08 17.55
CA SER A 588 6.37 -44.35 18.74
C SER A 588 5.16 -45.23 18.39
N TYR A 589 4.45 -44.93 17.31
CA TYR A 589 3.39 -45.80 16.81
C TYR A 589 3.88 -47.22 16.50
N ASN A 590 4.99 -47.36 15.76
CA ASN A 590 5.57 -48.66 15.41
C ASN A 590 5.99 -49.47 16.65
N ASP A 591 6.61 -48.82 17.63
CA ASP A 591 7.02 -49.48 18.86
C ASP A 591 5.83 -49.88 19.74
N ILE A 592 4.82 -49.00 19.87
CA ILE A 592 3.65 -49.24 20.71
C ILE A 592 2.80 -50.38 20.13
N THR A 593 2.62 -50.40 18.81
CA THR A 593 1.87 -51.48 18.13
C THR A 593 2.57 -52.82 18.25
N THR A 594 3.90 -52.86 18.22
CA THR A 594 4.69 -54.10 18.40
C THR A 594 4.99 -54.46 19.85
N PHE A 595 4.58 -53.63 20.82
CA PHE A 595 4.76 -53.89 22.24
C PHE A 595 4.04 -55.19 22.63
N HIS A 596 4.75 -56.10 23.31
CA HIS A 596 4.29 -57.48 23.57
C HIS A 596 2.87 -57.62 24.15
N ALA A 597 2.43 -56.66 24.98
CA ALA A 597 1.08 -56.66 25.55
C ALA A 597 -0.01 -56.25 24.54
N ILE A 598 0.33 -55.35 23.61
CA ILE A 598 -0.56 -54.77 22.60
C ILE A 598 -0.54 -55.66 21.34
N ASN A 599 0.61 -55.80 20.69
CA ASN A 599 0.87 -56.64 19.51
C ASN A 599 -0.24 -56.59 18.45
N VAL A 600 -0.36 -55.45 17.77
CA VAL A 600 -1.33 -55.17 16.71
C VAL A 600 -0.60 -55.01 15.37
N PRO A 601 -1.14 -55.53 14.25
CA PRO A 601 -0.52 -55.35 12.93
C PRO A 601 -0.38 -53.87 12.55
N LEU A 602 0.73 -53.53 11.88
CA LEU A 602 0.95 -52.19 11.36
C LEU A 602 -0.05 -51.85 10.25
N ILE A 603 -0.72 -50.72 10.40
CA ILE A 603 -1.65 -50.12 9.44
C ILE A 603 -0.93 -49.01 8.66
N ALA A 604 -1.16 -48.94 7.34
CA ALA A 604 -0.51 -47.96 6.46
C ALA A 604 -0.92 -46.50 6.75
N ASN A 605 -2.21 -46.24 7.01
CA ASN A 605 -2.74 -44.90 7.34
C ASN A 605 -2.82 -44.72 8.86
N TRP A 606 -1.70 -44.93 9.55
CA TRP A 606 -1.63 -44.95 11.01
C TRP A 606 -2.05 -43.63 11.65
N GLU A 607 -1.96 -42.52 10.93
CA GLU A 607 -2.39 -41.18 11.37
C GLU A 607 -3.89 -41.14 11.68
N THR A 608 -4.69 -42.02 11.04
CA THR A 608 -6.14 -42.13 11.31
C THR A 608 -6.46 -42.65 12.71
N LEU A 609 -5.50 -43.32 13.35
CA LEU A 609 -5.66 -43.93 14.68
C LEU A 609 -5.44 -42.91 15.81
N PHE A 610 -4.87 -41.75 15.49
CA PHE A 610 -4.61 -40.67 16.42
C PHE A 610 -5.79 -39.71 16.50
N THR A 611 -6.27 -39.45 17.71
CA THR A 611 -7.36 -38.52 18.01
C THR A 611 -6.98 -37.52 19.09
N LEU A 612 -7.52 -36.31 19.01
CA LEU A 612 -7.52 -35.34 20.11
C LEU A 612 -8.53 -35.74 21.20
N SER A 613 -8.51 -35.02 22.33
CA SER A 613 -9.45 -35.21 23.44
C SER A 613 -10.91 -35.00 23.06
N ASP A 614 -11.18 -34.17 22.05
CA ASP A 614 -12.52 -33.91 21.49
C ASP A 614 -12.97 -34.95 20.43
N GLY A 615 -12.12 -35.94 20.12
CA GLY A 615 -12.38 -36.99 19.14
C GLY A 615 -12.01 -36.63 17.71
N THR A 616 -11.49 -35.44 17.43
CA THR A 616 -10.99 -35.05 16.11
C THR A 616 -9.79 -35.90 15.72
N THR A 617 -9.82 -36.53 14.54
CA THR A 617 -8.70 -37.34 14.04
C THR A 617 -7.58 -36.47 13.48
N LEU A 618 -6.34 -36.95 13.56
CA LEU A 618 -5.18 -36.20 13.07
C LEU A 618 -5.25 -35.95 11.56
N VAL A 619 -5.80 -36.90 10.79
CA VAL A 619 -6.02 -36.77 9.33
C VAL A 619 -6.96 -35.63 8.97
N ASN A 620 -7.96 -35.32 9.81
CA ASN A 620 -8.85 -34.17 9.57
C ASN A 620 -8.11 -32.83 9.64
N LEU A 621 -6.93 -32.79 10.26
CA LEU A 621 -6.07 -31.60 10.36
C LEU A 621 -5.02 -31.52 9.23
N MET A 622 -4.87 -32.57 8.42
CA MET A 622 -3.88 -32.66 7.34
C MET A 622 -4.40 -32.02 6.04
N VAL A 623 -4.76 -30.74 6.10
CA VAL A 623 -5.18 -29.94 4.95
C VAL A 623 -4.23 -28.75 4.80
N LEU A 624 -3.50 -28.73 3.67
CA LEU A 624 -2.55 -27.66 3.31
C LEU A 624 -3.25 -26.38 2.88
#